data_AF-A0A512NLM0-F1
#
_entry.id   AF-A0A512NLM0-F1
#
_cell.length_a   1.000
_cell.length_b   1.000
_cell.length_c   1.000
_cell.angle_alpha   90.00
_cell.angle_beta   90.00
_cell.angle_gamma   90.00
#
_symmetry.space_group_name_H-M   'P 1'
#
loop_
_entity.id
_entity.type
_entity.pdbx_description
1 polymer ?
#
loop_
_entity_poly.entity_id
_entity_poly.type
_entity_poly.pdbx_seq_one_letter_code
_entity_poly.pdbx_strand_id
1 'polypeptide(L)'
;MVARTGAARDGGAADGGWATDGFAIYVDETARSSWRLKAQRDPGGPGGRPDGTYSLDYEYVRGLGDLDECNGREAVTAEFPQGAYHYVVTAKFPHVPLCFMGTADASFVKQGGPPPARPGGRRPPPPR
;
A
#
# COMPACT_ATOMS: atom_id res chain seq x y z
N MET A 1 10.23 -17.18 8.06
CA MET A 1 11.15 -17.04 6.91
C MET A 1 11.67 -15.62 6.97
N VAL A 2 12.96 -15.44 7.25
CA VAL A 2 13.58 -14.10 7.40
C VAL A 2 13.81 -13.56 6.01
N ALA A 3 13.04 -12.56 5.58
CA ALA A 3 13.30 -11.82 4.37
C ALA A 3 14.67 -11.15 4.52
N ARG A 4 15.60 -11.49 3.62
CA ARG A 4 16.87 -10.78 3.52
C ARG A 4 16.54 -9.33 3.17
N THR A 5 16.89 -8.42 4.06
CA THR A 5 16.92 -6.98 3.82
C THR A 5 17.90 -6.70 2.70
N GLY A 6 17.41 -6.71 1.46
CA GLY A 6 18.09 -6.15 0.32
C GLY A 6 17.86 -4.65 0.31
N ALA A 7 18.59 -3.90 1.14
CA ALA A 7 18.70 -2.46 0.96
C ALA A 7 19.48 -2.21 -0.34
N ALA A 8 18.78 -2.11 -1.47
CA ALA A 8 19.38 -1.72 -2.73
C ALA A 8 19.52 -0.20 -2.75
N ARG A 9 20.62 0.31 -2.17
CA ARG A 9 21.03 1.70 -2.34
C ARG A 9 21.86 1.93 -3.62
N ASP A 10 22.23 0.88 -4.34
CA ASP A 10 23.18 0.94 -5.47
C ASP A 10 22.69 0.19 -6.73
N GLY A 11 21.41 0.35 -7.11
CA GLY A 11 20.84 -0.18 -8.35
C GLY A 11 20.09 0.91 -9.11
N GLY A 12 20.09 0.83 -10.44
CA GLY A 12 19.44 1.80 -11.35
C GLY A 12 18.00 2.17 -10.94
N ALA A 13 17.56 3.35 -11.38
CA ALA A 13 16.29 3.93 -10.95
C ALA A 13 15.12 2.99 -11.24
N ALA A 14 14.44 2.51 -10.20
CA ALA A 14 13.09 1.98 -10.36
C ALA A 14 12.24 3.06 -11.03
N ASP A 15 11.54 2.72 -12.11
CA ASP A 15 10.77 3.70 -12.91
C ASP A 15 9.71 4.45 -12.07
N GLY A 16 9.31 3.92 -10.91
CA GLY A 16 8.40 4.53 -9.94
C GLY A 16 9.01 4.93 -8.59
N GLY A 17 10.32 4.74 -8.38
CA GLY A 17 11.01 5.07 -7.12
C GLY A 17 10.95 3.98 -6.04
N TRP A 18 11.21 4.37 -4.78
CA TRP A 18 11.31 3.46 -3.62
C TRP A 18 10.21 3.73 -2.60
N ALA A 19 9.60 2.66 -2.09
CA ALA A 19 8.67 2.73 -0.98
C ALA A 19 9.41 2.98 0.35
N THR A 20 8.67 3.47 1.35
CA THR A 20 9.23 3.84 2.65
C THR A 20 9.76 2.65 3.44
N ASP A 21 9.36 1.43 3.08
CA ASP A 21 9.81 0.16 3.65
C ASP A 21 10.98 -0.48 2.87
N GLY A 22 11.51 0.22 1.86
CA GLY A 22 12.73 -0.16 1.14
C GLY A 22 12.51 -1.06 -0.08
N PHE A 23 11.27 -1.32 -0.50
CA PHE A 23 10.99 -2.05 -1.73
C PHE A 23 10.78 -1.12 -2.93
N ALA A 24 11.21 -1.55 -4.12
CA ALA A 24 11.03 -0.79 -5.35
C ALA A 24 9.56 -0.72 -5.76
N ILE A 25 9.18 0.34 -6.47
CA ILE A 25 7.86 0.51 -7.09
C ILE A 25 8.06 0.62 -8.60
N TYR A 26 7.37 -0.21 -9.37
CA TYR A 26 7.34 -0.16 -10.83
C TYR A 26 5.93 0.14 -11.33
N VAL A 27 5.81 0.79 -12.48
CA VAL A 27 4.53 0.94 -13.19
C VAL A 27 4.45 -0.17 -14.23
N ASP A 28 3.43 -1.01 -14.14
CA ASP A 28 3.14 -2.07 -15.11
C ASP A 28 1.63 -2.14 -15.33
N GLU A 29 1.16 -1.49 -16.40
CA GLU A 29 -0.26 -1.44 -16.74
C GLU A 29 -0.80 -2.80 -17.24
N THR A 30 0.08 -3.75 -17.55
CA THR A 30 -0.28 -5.08 -18.04
C THR A 30 -0.45 -6.10 -16.91
N ALA A 31 0.12 -5.82 -15.72
CA ALA A 31 0.02 -6.69 -14.56
C ALA A 31 -1.43 -6.85 -14.08
N ARG A 32 -1.81 -8.10 -13.77
CA ARG A 32 -3.15 -8.41 -13.26
C ARG A 32 -3.11 -8.51 -11.75
N SER A 33 -3.91 -7.71 -11.07
CA SER A 33 -4.08 -7.84 -9.62
C SER A 33 -4.82 -9.13 -9.25
N SER A 34 -4.59 -9.61 -8.04
CA SER A 34 -5.37 -10.72 -7.46
C SER A 34 -6.61 -10.24 -6.70
N TRP A 35 -7.14 -9.06 -7.05
CA TRP A 35 -8.32 -8.47 -6.44
C TRP A 35 -9.50 -8.48 -7.41
N ARG A 36 -10.69 -8.82 -6.91
CA ARG A 36 -11.92 -8.78 -7.72
C ARG A 36 -13.04 -8.11 -6.96
N LEU A 37 -14.03 -7.59 -7.68
CA LEU A 37 -15.27 -7.11 -7.08
C LEU A 37 -15.95 -8.24 -6.31
N LYS A 38 -16.35 -7.94 -5.09
CA LYS A 38 -17.20 -8.79 -4.27
C LYS A 38 -18.56 -8.95 -4.93
N ALA A 39 -19.19 -10.10 -4.71
CA ALA A 39 -20.57 -10.31 -5.15
C ALA A 39 -21.56 -9.46 -4.33
N GLN A 40 -21.29 -9.22 -3.04
CA GLN A 40 -22.11 -8.47 -2.10
C GLN A 40 -21.22 -7.65 -1.15
N ARG A 41 -21.74 -6.55 -0.60
CA ARG A 41 -21.01 -5.73 0.39
C ARG A 41 -21.13 -6.32 1.80
N ASP A 42 -20.10 -6.08 2.61
CA ASP A 42 -20.11 -6.36 4.03
C ASP A 42 -21.09 -5.41 4.77
N PRO A 43 -21.75 -5.88 5.85
CA PRO A 43 -22.59 -5.03 6.69
C PRO A 43 -21.82 -3.82 7.23
N GLY A 44 -22.46 -2.65 7.28
CA GLY A 44 -21.84 -1.41 7.74
C GLY A 44 -20.98 -0.69 6.69
N GLY A 45 -20.89 -1.23 5.47
CA GLY A 45 -20.31 -0.55 4.32
C GLY A 45 -21.25 0.46 3.64
N PRO A 46 -20.77 1.12 2.57
CA PRO A 46 -21.59 2.02 1.76
C PRO A 46 -22.83 1.29 1.18
N GLY A 47 -23.97 1.97 1.11
CA GLY A 47 -25.22 1.39 0.59
C GLY A 47 -25.16 1.09 -0.92
N GLY A 48 -25.97 0.13 -1.37
CA GLY A 48 -26.01 -0.31 -2.78
C GLY A 48 -25.15 -1.56 -3.05
N ARG A 49 -25.05 -1.95 -4.33
CA ARG A 49 -24.20 -3.07 -4.78
C ARG A 49 -22.74 -2.62 -4.91
N PRO A 50 -21.77 -3.54 -4.76
CA PRO A 50 -20.38 -3.25 -5.13
C PRO A 50 -20.31 -2.84 -6.61
N ASP A 51 -19.72 -1.69 -6.88
CA ASP A 51 -19.52 -1.15 -8.24
C ASP A 51 -18.07 -0.76 -8.51
N GLY A 52 -17.19 -0.91 -7.52
CA GLY A 52 -15.77 -0.62 -7.62
C GLY A 52 -15.40 0.80 -7.24
N THR A 53 -16.37 1.60 -6.79
CA THR A 53 -16.13 2.96 -6.28
C THR A 53 -15.27 2.95 -5.02
N TYR A 54 -15.41 1.93 -4.18
CA TYR A 54 -14.72 1.85 -2.89
C TYR A 54 -13.73 0.68 -2.86
N SER A 55 -12.58 0.84 -2.19
CA SER A 55 -11.65 -0.27 -1.95
C SER A 55 -12.33 -1.44 -1.21
N LEU A 56 -13.34 -1.14 -0.38
CA LEU A 56 -14.16 -2.13 0.33
C LEU A 56 -14.99 -3.03 -0.60
N ASP A 57 -15.20 -2.62 -1.86
CA ASP A 57 -15.94 -3.40 -2.85
C ASP A 57 -15.14 -4.59 -3.37
N TYR A 58 -13.84 -4.66 -3.07
CA TYR A 58 -12.95 -5.70 -3.58
C TYR A 58 -12.57 -6.71 -2.50
N GLU A 59 -12.38 -7.95 -2.93
CA GLU A 59 -11.80 -9.02 -2.13
C GLU A 59 -10.52 -9.54 -2.78
N TYR A 60 -9.53 -9.87 -1.96
CA TYR A 60 -8.31 -10.53 -2.40
C TYR A 60 -8.56 -12.02 -2.61
N VAL A 61 -8.12 -12.54 -3.76
CA VAL A 61 -8.19 -13.95 -4.12
C VAL A 61 -6.81 -14.40 -4.56
N ARG A 62 -6.09 -15.09 -3.66
CA ARG A 62 -4.74 -15.59 -3.92
C ARG A 62 -4.66 -16.35 -5.25
N GLY A 63 -3.75 -15.91 -6.12
CA GLY A 63 -3.47 -16.56 -7.41
C GLY A 63 -4.47 -16.24 -8.52
N LEU A 64 -5.39 -15.30 -8.32
CA LEU A 64 -6.29 -14.83 -9.39
C LEU A 64 -5.53 -14.07 -10.49
N GLY A 65 -4.54 -13.28 -10.08
CA GLY A 65 -3.65 -12.52 -10.96
C GLY A 65 -2.19 -12.81 -10.67
N ASP A 66 -1.34 -11.88 -11.09
CA ASP A 66 0.11 -11.97 -10.99
C ASP A 66 0.63 -11.32 -9.69
N LEU A 67 -0.20 -10.46 -9.07
CA LEU A 67 0.16 -9.67 -7.89
C LEU A 67 -0.45 -10.22 -6.61
N ASP A 68 0.19 -9.98 -5.48
CA ASP A 68 -0.26 -10.38 -4.16
C ASP A 68 -1.24 -9.38 -3.51
N GLU A 69 -1.50 -9.55 -2.21
CA GLU A 69 -2.43 -8.71 -1.45
C GLU A 69 -1.97 -7.26 -1.28
N CYS A 70 -0.65 -7.01 -1.28
CA CYS A 70 -0.09 -5.66 -1.21
C CYS A 70 0.09 -5.01 -2.59
N ASN A 71 -0.34 -5.68 -3.66
CA ASN A 71 -0.12 -5.28 -5.05
C ASN A 71 1.35 -5.33 -5.48
N GLY A 72 2.12 -6.29 -4.97
CA GLY A 72 3.48 -6.55 -5.45
C GLY A 72 3.66 -7.99 -5.93
N ARG A 73 4.89 -8.30 -6.36
CA ARG A 73 5.30 -9.62 -6.83
C ARG A 73 6.80 -9.83 -6.66
N GLU A 74 7.23 -11.08 -6.62
CA GLU A 74 8.62 -11.46 -6.86
C GLU A 74 8.83 -11.65 -8.37
N ALA A 75 9.71 -10.85 -8.97
CA ALA A 75 10.08 -11.01 -10.38
C ALA A 75 11.48 -10.47 -10.68
N VAL A 76 12.04 -10.94 -11.80
CA VAL A 76 13.31 -10.46 -12.34
C VAL A 76 13.11 -9.09 -12.98
N THR A 77 14.02 -8.16 -12.71
CA THR A 77 14.08 -6.84 -13.35
C THR A 77 15.49 -6.61 -13.90
N ALA A 78 15.69 -5.52 -14.66
CA ALA A 78 17.01 -5.17 -15.17
C ALA A 78 18.00 -4.90 -14.01
N GLU A 79 17.51 -4.31 -12.93
CA GLU A 79 18.28 -4.00 -11.71
C GLU A 79 18.49 -5.24 -10.83
N PHE A 80 17.52 -6.16 -10.82
CA PHE A 80 17.51 -7.37 -10.00
C PHE A 80 17.42 -8.62 -10.88
N PRO A 81 18.52 -9.02 -11.56
CA PRO A 81 18.53 -10.15 -12.48
C PRO A 81 18.29 -11.51 -11.79
N GLN A 82 18.46 -11.58 -10.47
CA GLN A 82 18.18 -12.77 -9.66
C GLN A 82 16.76 -12.81 -9.10
N GLY A 83 15.95 -11.79 -9.39
CA GLY A 83 14.63 -11.61 -8.82
C GLY A 83 14.67 -10.80 -7.52
N ALA A 84 13.66 -9.96 -7.35
CA ALA A 84 13.38 -9.26 -6.10
C ALA A 84 11.86 -9.04 -5.97
N TYR A 85 11.40 -8.95 -4.73
CA TYR A 85 10.05 -8.44 -4.48
C TYR A 85 10.00 -6.95 -4.80
N HIS A 86 8.95 -6.52 -5.49
CA HIS A 86 8.65 -5.11 -5.72
C HIS A 86 7.14 -4.89 -5.78
N TYR A 87 6.74 -3.66 -5.48
CA TYR A 87 5.37 -3.21 -5.68
C TYR A 87 5.12 -2.84 -7.14
N VAL A 88 3.85 -2.93 -7.53
CA VAL A 88 3.41 -2.55 -8.87
C VAL A 88 2.30 -1.51 -8.78
N VAL A 89 2.41 -0.46 -9.57
CA VAL A 89 1.33 0.49 -9.87
C VAL A 89 0.63 -0.02 -11.12
N THR A 90 -0.68 -0.23 -11.04
CA THR A 90 -1.48 -0.88 -12.07
C THR A 90 -2.62 -0.01 -12.60
N ALA A 91 -3.06 -0.30 -13.82
CA ALA A 91 -4.21 0.38 -14.44
C ALA A 91 -5.56 0.01 -13.78
N LYS A 92 -5.65 -1.17 -13.16
CA LYS A 92 -6.85 -1.66 -12.45
C LYS A 92 -6.63 -1.71 -10.96
N PHE A 93 -7.73 -1.76 -10.20
CA PHE A 93 -7.65 -1.87 -8.74
C PHE A 93 -6.83 -3.08 -8.29
N PRO A 94 -5.98 -2.94 -7.27
CA PRO A 94 -5.62 -1.69 -6.61
C PRO A 94 -4.58 -0.91 -7.42
N HIS A 95 -4.78 0.40 -7.61
CA HIS A 95 -3.89 1.21 -8.46
C HIS A 95 -2.50 1.43 -7.86
N VAL A 96 -2.41 1.42 -6.54
CA VAL A 96 -1.19 1.62 -5.75
C VAL A 96 -1.14 0.57 -4.63
N PRO A 97 0.03 0.34 -4.01
CA PRO A 97 0.16 -0.63 -2.94
C PRO A 97 -0.82 -0.39 -1.79
N LEU A 98 -1.44 -1.46 -1.30
CA LEU A 98 -2.41 -1.40 -0.20
C LEU A 98 -1.78 -1.64 1.17
N CYS A 99 -0.59 -2.25 1.22
CA CYS A 99 0.14 -2.53 2.44
C CYS A 99 1.65 -2.51 2.23
N PHE A 100 2.37 -2.48 3.35
CA PHE A 100 3.81 -2.69 3.37
C PHE A 100 4.12 -4.17 3.63
N MET A 101 4.96 -4.75 2.79
CA MET A 101 5.65 -6.02 2.99
C MET A 101 6.77 -5.90 4.02
N GLY A 102 7.42 -4.72 4.08
CA GLY A 102 8.45 -4.43 5.06
C GLY A 102 7.97 -3.55 6.21
N THR A 103 8.94 -2.98 6.92
CA THR A 103 8.71 -1.97 7.94
C THR A 103 9.07 -0.61 7.37
N ALA A 104 8.11 0.31 7.34
CA ALA A 104 8.37 1.69 6.94
C ALA A 104 9.43 2.35 7.82
N ASP A 105 10.35 3.10 7.22
CA ASP A 105 11.41 3.79 7.93
C ASP A 105 10.84 4.88 8.87
N ALA A 106 11.42 4.98 10.07
CA ALA A 106 10.94 5.87 11.12
C ALA A 106 10.97 7.36 10.73
N SER A 107 11.78 7.74 9.74
CA SER A 107 11.81 9.11 9.20
C SER A 107 10.49 9.53 8.55
N PHE A 108 9.64 8.60 8.13
CA PHE A 108 8.32 8.87 7.57
C PHE A 108 7.21 8.99 8.64
N VAL A 109 7.51 8.67 9.90
CA VAL A 109 6.56 8.87 10.99
C VAL A 109 6.49 10.37 11.30
N LYS A 110 5.28 10.94 11.31
CA LYS A 110 5.06 12.34 11.63
C LYS A 110 5.62 12.68 13.01
N GLN A 111 6.74 13.41 13.05
CA GLN A 111 7.34 13.90 14.28
C GLN A 111 6.54 15.11 14.78
N GLY A 112 5.61 14.88 15.70
CA GLY A 112 4.82 15.95 16.31
C GLY A 112 3.44 15.46 16.73
N GLY A 113 3.36 14.87 17.92
CA GLY A 113 2.10 14.82 18.65
C GLY A 113 1.61 16.25 18.97
N PRO A 114 0.34 16.42 19.36
CA PRO A 114 -0.13 17.69 19.88
C PRO A 114 0.84 18.17 20.98
N PRO A 115 1.15 19.48 21.06
CA PRO A 115 1.93 19.99 22.18
C PRO A 115 1.27 19.54 23.50
N PRO A 116 2.05 19.21 24.54
CA PRO A 116 1.50 18.74 25.80
C PRO A 116 0.41 19.73 26.26
N ALA A 117 -0.76 19.17 26.62
CA ALA A 117 -1.85 19.98 27.16
C ALA A 117 -1.31 20.78 28.35
N ARG A 118 -1.33 22.12 28.24
CA ARG A 118 -0.97 22.98 29.36
C ARG A 118 -1.91 22.63 30.52
N PRO A 119 -1.40 22.27 31.71
CA PRO A 119 -2.26 21.98 32.86
C PRO A 119 -3.09 23.24 33.17
N GLY A 120 -4.42 23.16 33.04
CA GLY A 120 -5.34 24.16 33.60
C GLY A 120 -6.11 25.07 32.63
N GLY A 121 -6.08 24.87 31.31
CA GLY A 121 -6.89 25.68 30.38
C GLY A 121 -8.38 25.26 30.37
N ARG A 122 -9.21 25.75 31.30
CA ARG A 122 -10.67 25.64 31.18
C ARG A 122 -11.13 26.38 29.92
N ARG A 123 -11.64 25.63 28.95
CA ARG A 123 -12.26 26.19 27.74
C ARG A 123 -13.54 26.92 28.16
N PRO A 124 -13.72 28.22 27.82
CA PRO A 124 -14.96 28.92 28.15
C PRO A 124 -16.15 28.24 27.47
N PRO A 125 -17.34 28.21 28.11
CA PRO A 125 -18.54 27.67 27.47
C PRO A 125 -18.93 28.49 26.23
N PRO A 126 -19.54 27.87 25.22
CA PRO A 126 -19.97 28.58 24.02
C PRO A 126 -21.06 29.61 24.36
N PRO A 127 -21.10 30.75 23.64
CA PRO A 127 -22.16 31.74 23.81
C PRO A 127 -23.53 31.15 23.40
N ARG A 128 -24.57 31.58 24.12
CA ARG A 128 -25.97 31.22 23.85
C ARG A 128 -26.53 31.96 22.65
#